data_AF-V8AQQ6-F1
#
_entry.id   AF-V8AQQ6-F1
#
_cell.length_a   1.000
_cell.length_b   1.000
_cell.length_c   1.000
_cell.angle_alpha   90.00
_cell.angle_beta   90.00
_cell.angle_gamma   90.00
#
_symmetry.space_group_name_H-M   'P 1'
#
loop_
_entity.id
_entity.type
_entity.pdbx_description
1 polymer ?
#
loop_
_entity_poly.entity_id
_entity_poly.type
_entity_poly.pdbx_seq_one_letter_code
_entity_poly.pdbx_strand_id
1 'polypeptide(L)' 'MQEPENAAANAEYVGYSTPNVKAEALLPAEVREDKSYYPDEALIKEDEAYVNLSPYWTGVYNDLYLQFKMNK' A
#
# COMPACT_ATOMS: atom_id res chain seq x y z
N MET A 1 -7.62 -7.37 14.89
CA MET A 1 -7.73 -7.03 13.45
C MET A 1 -7.50 -8.22 12.50
N GLN A 2 -7.22 -9.44 12.98
CA GLN A 2 -7.02 -10.60 12.09
C GLN A 2 -8.33 -11.34 11.73
N GLU A 3 -9.39 -11.11 12.50
CA GLU A 3 -10.73 -11.63 12.15
C GLU A 3 -11.18 -11.03 10.80
N PRO A 4 -11.60 -11.86 9.82
CA PRO A 4 -11.91 -11.40 8.47
C PRO A 4 -12.96 -10.29 8.41
N GLU A 5 -14.01 -10.37 9.21
CA GLU A 5 -15.11 -9.40 9.24
C GLU A 5 -14.63 -8.03 9.72
N ASN A 6 -13.75 -8.01 10.73
CA ASN A 6 -13.15 -6.79 11.25
C ASN A 6 -12.18 -6.17 10.25
N ALA A 7 -11.40 -7.00 9.55
CA ALA A 7 -10.48 -6.54 8.52
C ALA A 7 -11.22 -6.01 7.29
N ALA A 8 -12.33 -6.64 6.88
CA ALA A 8 -13.15 -6.21 5.75
C ALA A 8 -13.84 -4.88 6.05
N ALA A 9 -14.47 -4.75 7.22
CA ALA A 9 -15.07 -3.49 7.65
C ALA A 9 -14.05 -2.35 7.71
N ASN A 10 -12.83 -2.62 8.16
CA ASN A 10 -11.76 -1.63 8.17
C ASN A 10 -11.29 -1.25 6.76
N ALA A 11 -11.14 -2.22 5.86
CA ALA A 11 -10.74 -1.97 4.48
C ALA A 11 -11.81 -1.18 3.70
N GLU A 12 -13.09 -1.51 3.88
CA GLU A 12 -14.21 -0.78 3.27
C GLU A 12 -14.29 0.67 3.78
N TYR A 13 -14.10 0.88 5.09
CA TYR A 13 -14.14 2.22 5.67
C TYR A 13 -12.93 3.08 5.26
N VAL A 14 -11.72 2.52 5.26
CA VAL A 14 -10.46 3.25 5.04
C VAL A 14 -10.10 3.34 3.55
N GLY A 15 -10.50 2.38 2.74
CA GLY A 15 -10.26 2.34 1.29
C GLY A 15 -8.89 1.81 0.87
N TYR A 16 -8.15 1.15 1.76
CA TYR A 16 -6.88 0.49 1.42
C TYR A 16 -7.07 -1.02 1.24
N SER A 17 -6.31 -1.60 0.32
CA SER A 17 -6.30 -3.04 0.04
C SER A 17 -5.92 -3.84 1.28
N THR A 18 -6.80 -4.74 1.71
CA THR A 18 -6.54 -5.61 2.87
C THR A 18 -5.55 -6.72 2.52
N PRO A 19 -4.55 -7.01 3.38
CA PRO A 19 -3.68 -8.17 3.20
C PRO A 19 -4.34 -9.49 3.65
N ASN A 20 -5.53 -9.43 4.25
CA ASN A 20 -6.26 -10.61 4.71
C ASN A 20 -7.14 -11.15 3.57
N VAL A 21 -6.69 -12.24 2.94
CA VAL A 21 -7.38 -12.88 1.79
C VAL A 21 -8.83 -13.27 2.10
N LYS A 22 -9.13 -13.67 3.35
CA LYS A 22 -10.51 -13.98 3.74
C LYS A 22 -11.37 -12.72 3.85
N ALA A 23 -10.79 -11.60 4.26
CA ALA A 23 -11.48 -10.32 4.34
C ALA A 23 -11.73 -9.72 2.95
N GLU A 24 -10.78 -9.85 2.02
CA GLU A 24 -10.95 -9.44 0.63
C GLU A 24 -12.16 -10.12 -0.02
N ALA A 25 -12.35 -11.42 0.23
CA ALA A 25 -13.51 -12.16 -0.27
C ALA A 25 -14.86 -11.67 0.28
N LEU A 26 -14.87 -10.92 1.40
CA LEU A 26 -16.07 -10.32 1.98
C LEU A 26 -16.39 -8.94 1.42
N LEU A 27 -15.47 -8.31 0.67
CA LEU A 27 -15.67 -6.98 0.12
C LEU A 27 -16.64 -7.01 -1.08
N PRO A 28 -17.32 -5.88 -1.37
CA PRO A 28 -18.11 -5.73 -2.59
C PRO A 28 -17.31 -6.08 -3.85
N ALA A 29 -17.96 -6.73 -4.82
CA ALA A 29 -17.31 -7.16 -6.07
C ALA A 29 -16.64 -5.99 -6.81
N GLU A 30 -17.30 -4.83 -6.85
CA GLU A 30 -16.77 -3.60 -7.45
C GLU A 30 -15.45 -3.12 -6.82
N VAL A 31 -15.19 -3.45 -5.55
CA VAL A 31 -13.94 -3.11 -4.85
C VAL A 31 -12.88 -4.18 -5.10
N ARG A 32 -13.19 -5.46 -4.82
CA ARG A 32 -12.19 -6.54 -4.92
C ARG A 32 -11.82 -6.91 -6.36
N GLU A 33 -12.59 -6.47 -7.36
CA GLU A 33 -12.30 -6.67 -8.78
C GLU A 33 -11.66 -5.43 -9.44
N ASP A 34 -11.53 -4.32 -8.71
CA ASP A 34 -10.82 -3.12 -9.18
C ASP A 34 -9.30 -3.33 -9.14
N LYS A 35 -8.70 -3.43 -10.33
CA LYS A 35 -7.26 -3.67 -10.53
C LYS A 35 -6.37 -2.52 -10.10
N SER A 36 -6.91 -1.34 -9.82
CA SER A 36 -6.14 -0.23 -9.25
C SER A 36 -5.79 -0.47 -7.77
N TYR A 37 -6.61 -1.24 -7.06
CA TYR A 37 -6.39 -1.62 -5.65
C TYR A 37 -5.93 -3.07 -5.49
N TYR A 38 -6.46 -3.97 -6.32
CA TYR A 38 -6.16 -5.41 -6.33
C TYR A 38 -5.56 -5.82 -7.69
N PRO A 39 -4.33 -5.38 -7.99
CA PRO A 39 -3.68 -5.64 -9.27
C PRO A 39 -3.34 -7.13 -9.44
N ASP A 40 -3.00 -7.50 -10.68
CA ASP A 40 -2.52 -8.85 -10.97
C ASP A 40 -1.09 -9.06 -10.44
N GLU A 41 -0.76 -10.31 -10.09
CA GLU A 41 0.55 -10.67 -9.53
C GLU A 41 1.73 -10.29 -10.44
N ALA A 42 1.51 -10.26 -11.76
CA ALA A 42 2.52 -9.83 -12.72
C ALA A 42 2.92 -8.36 -12.53
N LEU A 43 1.98 -7.48 -12.20
CA LEU A 43 2.27 -6.08 -11.94
C LEU A 43 3.00 -5.92 -10.60
N ILE A 44 2.55 -6.64 -9.57
CA ILE A 44 3.17 -6.61 -8.22
C ILE A 44 4.65 -7.03 -8.28
N LYS A 45 5.02 -7.95 -9.19
CA LYS A 45 6.41 -8.42 -9.35
C LYS A 45 7.37 -7.36 -9.90
N GLU A 46 6.85 -6.33 -10.55
CA GLU A 46 7.65 -5.21 -11.05
C GLU A 46 7.81 -4.09 -10.00
N ASP A 47 7.08 -4.16 -8.87
CA ASP A 47 7.17 -3.19 -7.80
C ASP A 47 8.39 -3.42 -6.89
N GLU A 48 8.89 -2.35 -6.27
CA GLU A 48 9.99 -2.39 -5.31
C GLU A 48 9.54 -1.93 -3.93
N ALA A 49 9.78 -2.75 -2.91
CA ALA A 49 9.64 -2.33 -1.52
C ALA A 49 10.89 -1.56 -1.07
N TYR A 50 10.69 -0.46 -0.34
CA TYR A 50 11.82 0.26 0.26
C TYR A 50 12.62 -0.64 1.19
N VAL A 51 13.94 -0.57 1.07
CA VAL A 51 14.88 -1.23 1.98
C VAL A 51 15.35 -0.27 3.06
N ASN A 52 15.72 -0.82 4.22
CA ASN A 52 16.30 -0.02 5.29
C ASN A 52 17.70 0.49 4.89
N LEU A 53 17.82 1.79 4.66
CA LEU A 53 19.07 2.45 4.30
C LEU A 53 19.91 2.79 5.54
N SER A 54 21.22 2.95 5.36
CA SER A 54 22.07 3.44 6.44
C SER A 54 21.64 4.86 6.85
N PRO A 55 21.90 5.29 8.10
CA PRO A 55 21.54 6.64 8.54
C PRO A 55 22.07 7.76 7.62
N TYR A 56 23.24 7.55 7.00
CA TYR A 56 23.80 8.46 6.01
C TYR A 56 22.90 8.60 4.77
N TRP A 57 22.53 7.49 4.11
CA TRP A 57 21.71 7.53 2.91
C TRP A 57 20.28 8.00 3.18
N THR A 58 19.71 7.62 4.33
CA THR A 58 18.43 8.17 4.79
C THR A 58 18.48 9.70 4.90
N GLY A 59 19.56 10.25 5.48
CA GLY A 59 19.78 11.70 5.55
C GLY A 59 19.85 12.36 4.17
N VAL A 60 20.63 11.77 3.25
CA VAL A 60 20.78 12.29 1.87
C VAL A 60 19.43 12.34 1.14
N TYR A 61 18.62 11.28 1.18
CA TYR A 61 17.31 11.27 0.53
C TYR A 61 16.34 12.31 1.13
N ASN A 62 16.38 12.50 2.45
CA ASN A 62 15.58 13.51 3.13
C ASN A 62 15.97 14.94 2.70
N ASP A 63 17.27 15.24 2.63
CA ASP A 63 17.77 16.56 2.23
C ASP A 63 17.42 16.87 0.77
N LEU A 64 17.57 15.90 -0.13
CA LEU A 64 17.19 16.05 -1.54
C LEU A 64 15.69 16.30 -1.69
N TYR A 65 14.84 15.56 -0.97
CA TYR A 65 13.39 15.79 -1.02
C TYR A 65 12.98 17.13 -0.41
N LEU A 66 13.67 17.58 0.65
CA LEU A 66 13.44 18.91 1.22
C LEU A 66 13.80 20.01 0.23
N GLN A 67 14.97 19.92 -0.41
CA GLN A 67 15.39 20.86 -1.46
C GLN A 67 14.37 20.89 -2.60
N PHE A 68 13.90 19.73 -3.07
CA PHE A 68 12.85 19.64 -4.08
C PHE A 68 11.58 20.40 -3.66
N LYS A 69 11.06 20.18 -2.45
CA LYS A 69 9.86 20.86 -1.95
C LYS A 69 10.02 22.37 -1.75
N MET A 70 11.24 22.82 -1.47
CA MET A 70 11.52 24.24 -1.23
C MET A 70 11.69 25.05 -2.52
N ASN A 71 12.04 24.38 -3.63
CA ASN A 71 12.06 24.99 -4.95
C ASN A 71 10.64 25.02 -5.53
N LYS A 72 10.18 26.19 -5.96
CA LYS A 72 8.86 26.40 -6.58
C LYS A 72 8.93 26.27 -8.10
#